data_AF-A0A1K1Q5B5-F1
#
_entry.id   AF-A0A1K1Q5B5-F1
#
_cell.length_a   1.000
_cell.length_b   1.000
_cell.length_c   1.000
_cell.angle_alpha   90.00
_cell.angle_beta   90.00
_cell.angle_gamma   90.00
#
_symmetry.space_group_name_H-M   'P 1'
#
loop_
_entity.id
_entity.type
_entity.pdbx_description
1 polymer ?
#
loop_
_entity_poly.entity_id
_entity_poly.type
_entity_poly.pdbx_seq_one_letter_code
_entity_poly.pdbx_strand_id
1 'polypeptide(L)'
;MGISENNVVSQLDLLVNEKLEKLPSLERKKILGQVFTPDILAGFMASIIKKELQPAHTILDPCIGPNSFFSHFEDPGFNPSLLGIEVDKTLITPAIEAFFKAPDRQLVIDSFLSYPLSNKFDFVIQNPPYVRQELLVKGINTKEIAAESIGAEIADQIPSQSNLYVYFLIKAILHLKDNGLMVAVIYDSWLYNSFGKALKSLLTSLGSVNNIYHFKKDAFPDAEVGATIIEFRKKRTNEPVNYYVRDSIQNMGSLKDFMNLHPVSIPQSDFATFNFNDSSSILFDNDLFALLGHISKQPIQRGISSIANVHFLHETKRFKEAIPVIKDITKLLTYGSNTHTAYLLALKDTASAATMQYLEQVKTQILETADDKLKGVKDKIRKGGNWFKINLKAPGNFIFNYYLRNNIDFIFNEDQLHASDNFYILSIPEEPLVHLAILNSSFTRISVLRKSRSQGGGLRKIQLYEFTEVPVMKIDALSKSAVAKLGKLGADLKGQNRYNGDDKEIISNIDKLLLAEYNRIADHNVTLEDLQAELKRYIN
;
A
#
# COMPACT_ATOMS: atom_id res chain seq x y z
N MET A 1 25.19 -45.15 18.85
CA MET A 1 24.07 -44.45 19.53
C MET A 1 23.77 -43.20 18.74
N GLY A 2 22.89 -43.30 17.74
CA GLY A 2 22.45 -42.15 16.96
C GLY A 2 21.31 -41.48 17.71
N ILE A 3 21.55 -40.27 18.21
CA ILE A 3 20.50 -39.39 18.71
C ILE A 3 19.87 -38.79 17.46
N SER A 4 18.64 -39.18 17.14
CA SER A 4 17.91 -38.72 15.96
C SER A 4 17.67 -37.21 16.04
N GLU A 5 17.96 -36.47 14.97
CA GLU A 5 17.70 -35.03 14.81
C GLU A 5 16.25 -34.63 15.15
N ASN A 6 15.29 -35.55 14.97
CA ASN A 6 13.88 -35.36 15.37
C ASN A 6 13.66 -35.10 16.87
N ASN A 7 14.55 -35.56 17.76
CA ASN A 7 14.41 -35.33 19.21
C ASN A 7 14.93 -33.96 19.66
N VAL A 8 15.79 -33.31 18.87
CA VAL A 8 16.38 -32.01 19.21
C VAL A 8 15.42 -30.88 18.82
N VAL A 9 14.76 -30.99 17.67
CA VAL A 9 13.72 -30.04 17.22
C VAL A 9 12.53 -30.05 18.20
N SER A 10 12.03 -31.23 18.59
CA SER A 10 10.90 -31.33 19.51
C SER A 10 11.17 -30.76 20.90
N GLN A 11 12.40 -30.88 21.41
CA GLN A 11 12.79 -30.29 22.70
C GLN A 11 12.93 -28.77 22.63
N LEU A 12 13.45 -28.22 21.53
CA LEU A 12 13.53 -26.77 21.30
C LEU A 12 12.13 -26.15 21.20
N ASP A 13 11.19 -26.78 20.48
CA ASP A 13 9.81 -26.30 20.34
C ASP A 13 9.07 -26.28 21.68
N LEU A 14 9.22 -27.33 22.50
CA LEU A 14 8.68 -27.37 23.87
C LEU A 14 9.24 -26.25 24.76
N LEU A 15 10.55 -26.01 24.72
CA LEU A 15 11.22 -24.94 25.49
C LEU A 15 10.82 -23.54 25.06
N VAL A 16 10.43 -23.34 23.79
CA VAL A 16 9.95 -22.06 23.28
C VAL A 16 8.48 -21.84 23.66
N ASN A 17 7.64 -22.87 23.57
CA ASN A 17 6.23 -22.79 24.01
C ASN A 17 6.10 -22.50 25.51
N GLU A 18 6.90 -23.15 26.37
CA GLU A 18 6.92 -22.86 27.81
C GLU A 18 7.37 -21.42 28.15
N LYS A 19 8.19 -20.80 27.28
CA LYS A 19 8.59 -19.40 27.43
C LYS A 19 7.50 -18.45 26.95
N LEU A 20 6.79 -18.79 25.87
CA LEU A 20 5.68 -18.00 25.33
C LEU A 20 4.54 -17.90 26.36
N GLU A 21 4.14 -19.00 27.00
CA GLU A 21 3.06 -19.01 28.00
C GLU A 21 3.31 -18.06 29.19
N LYS A 22 4.57 -17.83 29.54
CA LYS A 22 4.99 -16.96 30.65
C LYS A 22 4.97 -15.47 30.30
N LEU A 23 4.91 -15.11 29.02
CA LEU A 23 4.86 -13.70 28.59
C LEU A 23 3.48 -13.09 28.91
N PRO A 24 3.38 -11.77 29.17
CA PRO A 24 2.09 -11.09 29.27
C PRO A 24 1.26 -11.22 27.97
N SER A 25 -0.07 -11.26 28.09
CA SER A 25 -1.00 -11.43 26.94
C SER A 25 -0.76 -10.41 25.82
N LEU A 26 -0.51 -9.15 26.15
CA LEU A 26 -0.25 -8.11 25.16
C LEU A 26 1.05 -8.36 24.37
N GLU A 27 2.07 -8.89 25.03
CA GLU A 27 3.35 -9.22 24.41
C GLU A 27 3.21 -10.44 23.49
N ARG A 28 2.48 -11.48 23.94
CA ARG A 28 2.13 -12.63 23.10
C ARG A 28 1.37 -12.20 21.85
N LYS A 29 0.31 -11.38 22.00
CA LYS A 29 -0.46 -10.85 20.87
C LYS A 29 0.42 -10.19 19.82
N LYS A 30 1.41 -9.40 20.28
CA LYS A 30 2.34 -8.70 19.38
C LYS A 30 3.33 -9.63 18.69
N ILE A 31 3.93 -10.58 19.41
CA ILE A 31 4.93 -11.51 18.87
C ILE A 31 4.29 -12.51 17.90
N LEU A 32 3.11 -12.99 18.25
CA LEU A 32 2.36 -13.98 17.48
C LEU A 32 1.49 -13.36 16.39
N GLY A 33 1.33 -12.02 16.39
CA GLY A 33 0.50 -11.33 15.41
C GLY A 33 -0.99 -11.65 15.53
N GLN A 34 -1.48 -11.88 16.75
CA GLN A 34 -2.86 -12.29 17.02
C GLN A 34 -3.84 -11.15 16.73
N VAL A 35 -4.75 -11.41 15.80
CA VAL A 35 -5.91 -10.55 15.50
C VAL A 35 -7.12 -11.47 15.44
N PHE A 36 -8.13 -11.20 16.27
CA PHE A 36 -9.29 -12.09 16.36
C PHE A 36 -10.39 -11.67 15.38
N THR A 37 -11.00 -12.67 14.76
CA THR A 37 -12.05 -12.49 13.77
C THR A 37 -13.39 -12.21 14.45
N PRO A 38 -14.11 -11.12 14.10
CA PRO A 38 -15.46 -10.89 14.58
C PRO A 38 -16.43 -11.99 14.13
N ASP A 39 -17.42 -12.32 14.96
CA ASP A 39 -18.39 -13.39 14.70
C ASP A 39 -19.14 -13.23 13.35
N ILE A 40 -19.58 -12.02 13.02
CA ILE A 40 -20.25 -11.72 11.74
C ILE A 40 -19.34 -12.06 10.54
N LEU A 41 -18.06 -11.73 10.64
CA LEU A 41 -17.06 -12.01 9.60
C LEU A 41 -16.79 -13.51 9.50
N ALA A 42 -16.66 -14.18 10.64
CA ALA A 42 -16.45 -15.63 10.70
C ALA A 42 -17.64 -16.40 10.10
N GLY A 43 -18.87 -16.01 10.43
CA GLY A 43 -20.09 -16.57 9.87
C GLY A 43 -20.18 -16.37 8.35
N PHE A 44 -19.79 -15.19 7.85
CA PHE A 44 -19.72 -14.95 6.40
C PHE A 44 -18.70 -15.87 5.71
N MET A 45 -17.47 -15.95 6.21
CA MET A 45 -16.44 -16.83 5.64
C MET A 45 -16.86 -18.30 5.69
N ALA A 46 -17.46 -18.75 6.80
CA ALA A 46 -17.99 -20.11 6.91
C ALA A 46 -19.13 -20.38 5.91
N SER A 47 -19.99 -19.38 5.64
CA SER A 47 -21.08 -19.51 4.67
C SER A 47 -20.59 -19.76 3.24
N ILE A 48 -19.40 -19.25 2.87
CA ILE A 48 -18.78 -19.48 1.56
C ILE A 48 -18.47 -20.97 1.41
N ILE A 49 -17.82 -21.57 2.41
CA ILE A 49 -17.49 -23.01 2.41
C ILE A 49 -18.76 -23.87 2.41
N LYS A 50 -19.78 -23.51 3.21
CA LYS A 50 -21.03 -24.27 3.33
C LYS A 50 -21.78 -24.46 2.00
N LYS A 51 -21.58 -23.58 1.00
CA LYS A 51 -22.20 -23.72 -0.33
C LYS A 51 -21.80 -25.00 -1.06
N GLU A 52 -20.60 -25.52 -0.79
CA GLU A 52 -20.04 -26.71 -1.44
C GLU A 52 -19.75 -27.85 -0.45
N LEU A 53 -20.08 -27.63 0.82
CA LEU A 53 -19.78 -28.59 1.87
C LEU A 53 -20.65 -29.84 1.72
N GLN A 54 -20.02 -30.99 1.82
CA GLN A 54 -20.65 -32.31 1.80
C GLN A 54 -20.22 -33.07 3.06
N PRO A 55 -20.99 -34.08 3.48
CA PRO A 55 -20.60 -34.95 4.58
C PRO A 55 -19.18 -35.50 4.43
N ALA A 56 -18.44 -35.54 5.54
CA ALA A 56 -17.05 -36.03 5.62
C ALA A 56 -15.99 -35.23 4.86
N HIS A 57 -16.33 -34.08 4.26
CA HIS A 57 -15.30 -33.14 3.80
C HIS A 57 -14.45 -32.66 4.99
N THR A 58 -13.15 -32.47 4.73
CA THR A 58 -12.20 -32.03 5.75
C THR A 58 -11.94 -30.53 5.67
N ILE A 59 -11.98 -29.86 6.81
CA ILE A 59 -11.74 -28.41 6.94
C ILE A 59 -10.55 -28.20 7.88
N LEU A 60 -9.55 -27.45 7.40
CA LEU A 60 -8.42 -26.99 8.21
C LEU A 60 -8.62 -25.53 8.61
N ASP A 61 -8.39 -25.23 9.89
CA ASP A 61 -8.07 -23.89 10.37
C ASP A 61 -6.65 -23.93 10.99
N PRO A 62 -5.65 -23.33 10.32
CA PRO A 62 -4.24 -23.46 10.70
C PRO A 62 -3.85 -22.55 11.88
N CYS A 63 -4.76 -21.71 12.38
CA CYS A 63 -4.49 -20.76 13.45
C CYS A 63 -5.79 -20.37 14.15
N ILE A 64 -6.40 -21.33 14.87
CA ILE A 64 -7.79 -21.25 15.32
C ILE A 64 -8.08 -20.09 16.29
N GLY A 65 -7.07 -19.64 17.04
CA GLY A 65 -7.24 -18.64 18.10
C GLY A 65 -8.40 -19.01 19.04
N PRO A 66 -9.42 -18.15 19.18
CA PRO A 66 -10.58 -18.40 20.04
C PRO A 66 -11.64 -19.34 19.41
N ASN A 67 -11.33 -20.06 18.33
CA ASN A 67 -12.23 -20.98 17.63
C ASN A 67 -13.45 -20.29 16.96
N SER A 68 -13.26 -19.07 16.45
CA SER A 68 -14.35 -18.26 15.86
C SER A 68 -14.97 -18.84 14.61
N PHE A 69 -14.22 -19.62 13.80
CA PHE A 69 -14.74 -20.15 12.54
C PHE A 69 -15.51 -21.46 12.73
N PHE A 70 -14.96 -22.41 13.48
CA PHE A 70 -15.56 -23.74 13.63
C PHE A 70 -16.86 -23.75 14.45
N SER A 71 -17.11 -22.75 15.30
CA SER A 71 -18.41 -22.55 15.95
C SER A 71 -19.57 -22.43 14.95
N HIS A 72 -19.30 -22.03 13.69
CA HIS A 72 -20.31 -21.95 12.65
C HIS A 72 -20.55 -23.28 11.92
N PHE A 73 -19.82 -24.36 12.20
CA PHE A 73 -19.96 -25.67 11.52
C PHE A 73 -20.64 -26.74 12.37
N GLU A 74 -21.34 -26.36 13.43
CA GLU A 74 -22.06 -27.29 14.33
C GLU A 74 -23.43 -27.76 13.79
N ASP A 75 -23.83 -27.32 12.60
CA ASP A 75 -25.09 -27.71 11.99
C ASP A 75 -25.07 -29.21 11.62
N PRO A 76 -26.01 -30.03 12.16
CA PRO A 76 -26.10 -31.47 11.88
C PRO A 76 -26.23 -31.83 10.39
N GLY A 77 -26.61 -30.87 9.53
CA GLY A 77 -26.79 -31.08 8.10
C GLY A 77 -25.49 -31.35 7.31
N PHE A 78 -24.32 -31.00 7.84
CA PHE A 78 -23.06 -31.09 7.11
C PHE A 78 -22.02 -32.05 7.71
N ASN A 79 -21.93 -32.17 9.04
CA ASN A 79 -20.97 -33.03 9.77
C ASN A 79 -19.56 -33.16 9.12
N PRO A 80 -18.83 -32.04 8.91
CA PRO A 80 -17.48 -32.07 8.36
C PRO A 80 -16.45 -32.53 9.40
N SER A 81 -15.33 -33.07 8.93
CA SER A 81 -14.17 -33.31 9.81
C SER A 81 -13.34 -32.05 9.97
N LEU A 82 -13.14 -31.59 11.21
CA LEU A 82 -12.49 -30.31 11.51
C LEU A 82 -11.10 -30.53 12.14
N LEU A 83 -10.08 -29.90 11.58
CA LEU A 83 -8.73 -29.87 12.18
C LEU A 83 -8.33 -28.44 12.48
N GLY A 84 -8.09 -28.16 13.75
CA GLY A 84 -7.63 -26.86 14.25
C GLY A 84 -6.18 -26.94 14.73
N ILE A 85 -5.37 -25.94 14.37
CA ILE A 85 -4.00 -25.78 14.87
C ILE A 85 -3.91 -24.46 15.64
N GLU A 86 -3.29 -24.46 16.82
CA GLU A 86 -2.98 -23.25 17.59
C GLU A 86 -1.64 -23.38 18.29
N VAL A 87 -0.81 -22.34 18.21
CA VAL A 87 0.51 -22.32 18.83
C VAL A 87 0.47 -21.74 20.24
N ASP A 88 -0.43 -20.81 20.52
CA ASP A 88 -0.67 -20.23 21.85
C ASP A 88 -1.71 -21.05 22.62
N LYS A 89 -1.24 -22.05 23.35
CA LYS A 89 -2.06 -22.88 24.24
C LYS A 89 -2.91 -22.07 25.23
N THR A 90 -2.50 -20.84 25.58
CA THR A 90 -3.26 -19.99 26.52
C THR A 90 -4.61 -19.52 25.97
N LEU A 91 -4.84 -19.63 24.65
CA LEU A 91 -6.14 -19.34 24.03
C LEU A 91 -7.13 -20.50 24.14
N ILE A 92 -6.66 -21.71 24.46
CA ILE A 92 -7.48 -22.91 24.50
C ILE A 92 -8.23 -22.97 25.84
N THR A 93 -9.47 -22.51 25.80
CA THR A 93 -10.37 -22.54 26.98
C THR A 93 -11.01 -23.92 27.16
N PRO A 94 -11.56 -24.25 28.35
CA PRO A 94 -12.31 -25.49 28.55
C PRO A 94 -13.48 -25.70 27.57
N ALA A 95 -14.07 -24.61 27.07
CA ALA A 95 -15.13 -24.68 26.06
C ALA A 95 -14.57 -25.12 24.69
N ILE A 96 -13.38 -24.64 24.31
CA ILE A 96 -12.68 -25.06 23.09
C ILE A 96 -12.25 -26.53 23.23
N GLU A 97 -11.68 -26.92 24.37
CA GLU A 97 -11.34 -28.32 24.63
C GLU A 97 -12.57 -29.22 24.51
N ALA A 98 -13.72 -28.81 25.07
CA ALA A 98 -14.96 -29.54 24.95
C ALA A 98 -15.46 -29.64 23.49
N PHE A 99 -15.34 -28.55 22.73
CA PHE A 99 -15.69 -28.52 21.30
C PHE A 99 -14.92 -29.58 20.51
N PHE A 100 -13.62 -29.76 20.78
CA PHE A 100 -12.75 -30.71 20.08
C PHE A 100 -12.79 -32.15 20.63
N LYS A 101 -13.67 -32.48 21.59
CA LYS A 101 -13.87 -33.88 22.05
C LYS A 101 -14.72 -34.72 21.09
N ALA A 102 -15.40 -34.10 20.13
CA ALA A 102 -16.17 -34.84 19.13
C ALA A 102 -15.24 -35.67 18.23
N PRO A 103 -15.66 -36.87 17.77
CA PRO A 103 -14.79 -37.82 17.07
C PRO A 103 -14.32 -37.33 15.69
N ASP A 104 -15.02 -36.38 15.09
CA ASP A 104 -14.75 -35.75 13.81
C ASP A 104 -13.92 -34.46 13.95
N ARG A 105 -13.40 -34.17 15.15
CA ARG A 105 -12.67 -32.94 15.44
C ARG A 105 -11.31 -33.24 16.04
N GLN A 106 -10.29 -32.53 15.57
CA GLN A 106 -8.92 -32.66 16.04
C GLN A 106 -8.33 -31.29 16.35
N LEU A 107 -7.77 -31.14 17.55
CA LEU A 107 -6.99 -29.99 17.97
C LEU A 107 -5.51 -30.36 18.03
N VAL A 108 -4.67 -29.56 17.38
CA VAL A 108 -3.21 -29.68 17.42
C VAL A 108 -2.63 -28.43 18.07
N ILE A 109 -1.91 -28.61 19.18
CA ILE A 109 -1.23 -27.51 19.87
C ILE A 109 0.23 -27.48 19.41
N ASP A 110 0.48 -26.81 18.29
CA ASP A 110 1.79 -26.73 17.64
C ASP A 110 1.83 -25.57 16.63
N SER A 111 3.01 -25.29 16.07
CA SER A 111 3.19 -24.36 14.96
C SER A 111 2.61 -24.94 13.66
N PHE A 112 1.78 -24.17 12.97
CA PHE A 112 1.36 -24.54 11.62
C PHE A 112 2.54 -24.61 10.64
N LEU A 113 3.60 -23.81 10.84
CA LEU A 113 4.74 -23.83 9.93
C LEU A 113 5.47 -25.17 9.92
N SER A 114 5.46 -25.92 11.04
CA SER A 114 6.03 -27.28 11.12
C SER A 114 5.05 -28.37 10.68
N TYR A 115 3.78 -28.05 10.45
CA TYR A 115 2.77 -29.06 10.09
C TYR A 115 3.09 -29.72 8.72
N PRO A 116 3.12 -31.07 8.62
CA PRO A 116 3.59 -31.77 7.42
C PRO A 116 2.65 -31.62 6.22
N LEU A 117 3.22 -31.23 5.07
CA LEU A 117 2.51 -31.07 3.78
C LEU A 117 1.89 -32.36 3.21
N SER A 118 2.16 -33.53 3.79
CA SER A 118 1.50 -34.79 3.43
C SER A 118 0.00 -34.79 3.76
N ASN A 119 -0.43 -33.97 4.73
CA ASN A 119 -1.84 -33.82 5.09
C ASN A 119 -2.55 -32.89 4.11
N LYS A 120 -3.71 -33.32 3.57
CA LYS A 120 -4.48 -32.55 2.59
C LYS A 120 -5.95 -32.37 2.99
N PHE A 121 -6.52 -31.21 2.67
CA PHE A 121 -7.87 -30.83 3.06
C PHE A 121 -8.73 -30.40 1.88
N ASP A 122 -10.04 -30.63 1.98
CA ASP A 122 -11.01 -30.13 1.00
C ASP A 122 -11.15 -28.60 1.12
N PHE A 123 -11.14 -28.10 2.36
CA PHE A 123 -11.26 -26.69 2.66
C PHE A 123 -10.19 -26.20 3.64
N VAL A 124 -9.83 -24.92 3.50
CA VAL A 124 -9.09 -24.16 4.52
C VAL A 124 -9.86 -22.89 4.84
N ILE A 125 -10.03 -22.58 6.13
CA ILE A 125 -10.55 -21.29 6.60
C ILE A 125 -9.54 -20.66 7.56
N GLN A 126 -9.17 -19.38 7.37
CA GLN A 126 -8.13 -18.79 8.21
C GLN A 126 -8.20 -17.26 8.35
N ASN A 127 -7.74 -16.79 9.50
CA ASN A 127 -7.28 -15.43 9.73
C ASN A 127 -5.81 -15.52 10.20
N PRO A 128 -4.84 -15.51 9.27
CA PRO A 128 -3.44 -15.77 9.56
C PRO A 128 -2.81 -14.68 10.46
N PRO A 129 -1.68 -14.98 11.11
CA PRO A 129 -0.99 -14.03 11.99
C PRO A 129 -0.36 -12.86 11.24
N TYR A 130 -0.46 -11.65 11.80
CA TYR A 130 0.04 -10.41 11.19
C TYR A 130 1.35 -9.93 11.82
N VAL A 131 2.47 -10.54 11.41
CA VAL A 131 3.80 -10.17 11.91
C VAL A 131 4.64 -9.57 10.77
N ARG A 132 5.07 -8.32 10.96
CA ARG A 132 5.92 -7.61 9.98
C ARG A 132 7.30 -8.26 9.90
N GLN A 133 7.91 -8.22 8.72
CA GLN A 133 9.20 -8.83 8.42
C GLN A 133 10.32 -8.46 9.41
N GLU A 134 10.33 -7.24 9.96
CA GLU A 134 11.39 -6.80 10.86
C GLU A 134 11.34 -7.53 12.22
N LEU A 135 10.22 -8.20 12.51
CA LEU A 135 10.00 -8.96 13.73
C LEU A 135 10.22 -10.48 13.53
N LEU A 136 10.40 -10.95 12.30
CA LEU A 136 10.60 -12.37 11.95
C LEU A 136 12.07 -12.83 12.11
N VAL A 137 12.79 -12.25 13.07
CA VAL A 137 14.25 -12.46 13.23
C VAL A 137 14.56 -13.57 14.23
N LYS A 138 13.69 -13.79 15.22
CA LYS A 138 13.88 -14.77 16.31
C LYS A 138 12.51 -15.29 16.78
N GLY A 139 12.48 -16.51 17.30
CA GLY A 139 11.27 -17.14 17.86
C GLY A 139 10.69 -18.23 16.97
N ILE A 140 9.43 -18.59 17.21
CA ILE A 140 8.73 -19.69 16.50
C ILE A 140 8.37 -19.39 15.04
N ASN A 141 8.37 -18.11 14.66
CA ASN A 141 7.92 -17.62 13.35
C ASN A 141 9.08 -16.94 12.62
N THR A 142 10.30 -17.49 12.68
CA THR A 142 11.39 -16.88 11.91
C THR A 142 11.12 -17.01 10.42
N LYS A 143 11.71 -16.11 9.65
CA LYS A 143 11.57 -16.11 8.19
C LYS A 143 12.12 -17.40 7.57
N GLU A 144 13.18 -17.96 8.16
CA GLU A 144 13.79 -19.22 7.72
C GLU A 144 12.78 -20.37 7.87
N ILE A 145 12.17 -20.53 9.05
CA ILE A 145 11.14 -21.55 9.31
C ILE A 145 9.97 -21.37 8.33
N ALA A 146 9.51 -20.13 8.14
CA ALA A 146 8.40 -19.85 7.24
C ALA A 146 8.73 -20.18 5.77
N ALA A 147 9.94 -19.88 5.30
CA ALA A 147 10.41 -20.21 3.96
C ALA A 147 10.59 -21.72 3.76
N GLU A 148 11.19 -22.42 4.73
CA GLU A 148 11.35 -23.87 4.72
C GLU A 148 10.00 -24.59 4.65
N SER A 149 8.99 -24.05 5.34
CA SER A 149 7.64 -24.63 5.43
C SER A 149 6.89 -24.76 4.09
N ILE A 150 7.33 -24.02 3.06
CA ILE A 150 6.73 -23.96 1.72
C ILE A 150 7.69 -24.37 0.59
N GLY A 151 8.97 -24.63 0.91
CA GLY A 151 10.01 -24.98 -0.05
C GLY A 151 10.67 -23.77 -0.75
N ALA A 152 11.96 -23.92 -1.07
CA ALA A 152 12.81 -22.83 -1.56
C ALA A 152 12.29 -22.16 -2.85
N GLU A 153 11.82 -22.94 -3.83
CA GLU A 153 11.35 -22.40 -5.12
C GLU A 153 10.16 -21.43 -5.00
N ILE A 154 9.25 -21.73 -4.06
CA ILE A 154 8.10 -20.87 -3.78
C ILE A 154 8.54 -19.70 -2.91
N ALA A 155 9.38 -19.96 -1.90
CA ALA A 155 9.88 -18.93 -0.99
C ALA A 155 10.67 -17.82 -1.73
N ASP A 156 11.45 -18.17 -2.75
CA ASP A 156 12.23 -17.23 -3.56
C ASP A 156 11.37 -16.24 -4.35
N GLN A 157 10.10 -16.58 -4.61
CA GLN A 157 9.15 -15.70 -5.27
C GLN A 157 8.48 -14.72 -4.29
N ILE A 158 8.60 -14.94 -2.98
CA ILE A 158 8.01 -14.08 -1.95
C ILE A 158 8.98 -12.94 -1.63
N PRO A 159 8.57 -11.67 -1.82
CA PRO A 159 9.42 -10.52 -1.52
C PRO A 159 9.88 -10.53 -0.07
N SER A 160 11.14 -10.12 0.17
CA SER A 160 11.75 -10.19 1.49
C SER A 160 11.05 -9.36 2.58
N GLN A 161 10.26 -8.36 2.16
CA GLN A 161 9.46 -7.47 3.00
C GLN A 161 8.02 -7.97 3.26
N SER A 162 7.72 -9.22 2.92
CA SER A 162 6.39 -9.79 3.11
C SER A 162 6.09 -10.07 4.57
N ASN A 163 4.85 -9.84 4.99
CA ASN A 163 4.34 -10.20 6.30
C ASN A 163 4.23 -11.74 6.43
N LEU A 164 4.26 -12.25 7.66
CA LEU A 164 4.09 -13.68 7.97
C LEU A 164 2.82 -14.29 7.35
N TYR A 165 1.72 -13.54 7.29
CA TYR A 165 0.48 -14.06 6.71
C TYR A 165 0.66 -14.57 5.27
N VAL A 166 1.62 -14.04 4.51
CA VAL A 166 1.89 -14.48 3.13
C VAL A 166 2.33 -15.94 3.13
N TYR A 167 3.22 -16.32 4.05
CA TYR A 167 3.69 -17.71 4.16
C TYR A 167 2.57 -18.64 4.63
N PHE A 168 1.72 -18.20 5.56
CA PHE A 168 0.54 -18.95 6.00
C PHE A 168 -0.45 -19.21 4.86
N LEU A 169 -0.77 -18.19 4.05
CA LEU A 169 -1.64 -18.33 2.88
C LEU A 169 -1.09 -19.36 1.90
N ILE A 170 0.20 -19.26 1.57
CA ILE A 170 0.81 -20.16 0.59
C ILE A 170 0.89 -21.58 1.14
N LYS A 171 1.29 -21.77 2.40
CA LYS A 171 1.31 -23.09 3.03
C LYS A 171 -0.09 -23.71 3.09
N ALA A 172 -1.12 -22.93 3.42
CA ALA A 172 -2.51 -23.37 3.39
C ALA A 172 -2.95 -23.83 1.99
N ILE A 173 -2.58 -23.10 0.93
CA ILE A 173 -2.83 -23.51 -0.45
C ILE A 173 -2.14 -24.85 -0.77
N LEU A 174 -0.91 -25.04 -0.28
CA LEU A 174 -0.21 -26.31 -0.46
C LEU A 174 -0.92 -27.47 0.27
N HIS A 175 -1.62 -27.22 1.38
CA HIS A 175 -2.45 -28.20 2.09
C HIS A 175 -3.80 -28.48 1.42
N LEU A 176 -4.25 -27.71 0.43
CA LEU A 176 -5.47 -28.05 -0.30
C LEU A 176 -5.28 -29.29 -1.17
N LYS A 177 -6.30 -30.16 -1.21
CA LYS A 177 -6.48 -31.14 -2.28
C LYS A 177 -6.71 -30.41 -3.62
N ASP A 178 -6.57 -31.13 -4.73
CA ASP A 178 -6.93 -30.57 -6.03
C ASP A 178 -8.42 -30.18 -6.04
N ASN A 179 -8.73 -29.03 -6.64
CA ASN A 179 -10.04 -28.35 -6.58
C ASN A 179 -10.49 -27.89 -5.16
N GLY A 180 -9.66 -28.06 -4.13
CA GLY A 180 -9.95 -27.58 -2.78
C GLY A 180 -10.07 -26.05 -2.71
N LEU A 181 -10.78 -25.58 -1.70
CA LEU A 181 -11.13 -24.17 -1.52
C LEU A 181 -10.52 -23.59 -0.23
N MET A 182 -9.81 -22.47 -0.35
CA MET A 182 -9.39 -21.67 0.79
C MET A 182 -10.23 -20.39 0.88
N VAL A 183 -10.70 -20.09 2.09
CA VAL A 183 -11.31 -18.80 2.45
C VAL A 183 -10.46 -18.15 3.52
N ALA A 184 -9.75 -17.07 3.17
CA ALA A 184 -8.82 -16.40 4.08
C ALA A 184 -9.12 -14.91 4.20
N VAL A 185 -9.03 -14.35 5.40
CA VAL A 185 -9.08 -12.89 5.61
C VAL A 185 -7.68 -12.33 5.84
N ILE A 186 -7.30 -11.27 5.12
CA ILE A 186 -6.03 -10.54 5.30
C ILE A 186 -6.22 -9.03 5.16
N TYR A 187 -5.24 -8.22 5.56
CA TYR A 187 -5.26 -6.77 5.32
C TYR A 187 -5.22 -6.44 3.82
N ASP A 188 -5.97 -5.43 3.40
CA ASP A 188 -6.13 -4.99 2.01
C ASP A 188 -4.85 -4.45 1.33
N SER A 189 -3.79 -4.20 2.11
CA SER A 189 -2.53 -3.63 1.66
C SER A 189 -1.88 -4.37 0.47
N TRP A 190 -2.12 -5.68 0.31
CA TRP A 190 -1.63 -6.48 -0.82
C TRP A 190 -2.33 -6.13 -2.15
N LEU A 191 -3.50 -5.47 -2.12
CA LEU A 191 -4.16 -5.01 -3.33
C LEU A 191 -3.35 -3.90 -4.02
N TYR A 192 -2.60 -3.10 -3.24
CA TYR A 192 -1.99 -1.84 -3.69
C TYR A 192 -0.47 -1.82 -3.66
N ASN A 193 0.16 -2.60 -2.77
CA ASN A 193 1.61 -2.54 -2.55
C ASN A 193 2.38 -3.42 -3.54
N SER A 194 3.67 -3.11 -3.72
CA SER A 194 4.55 -3.84 -4.64
C SER A 194 4.71 -5.32 -4.29
N PHE A 195 4.70 -5.68 -3.00
CA PHE A 195 4.73 -7.10 -2.60
C PHE A 195 3.46 -7.83 -3.05
N GLY A 196 2.34 -7.11 -3.11
CA GLY A 196 1.05 -7.61 -3.56
C GLY A 196 1.06 -8.13 -4.99
N LYS A 197 1.86 -7.54 -5.88
CA LYS A 197 2.05 -8.04 -7.24
C LYS A 197 2.62 -9.46 -7.25
N ALA A 198 3.65 -9.71 -6.43
CA ALA A 198 4.24 -11.04 -6.31
C ALA A 198 3.25 -12.04 -5.71
N LEU A 199 2.49 -11.64 -4.68
CA LEU A 199 1.44 -12.49 -4.10
C LEU A 199 0.37 -12.84 -5.14
N LYS A 200 -0.17 -11.88 -5.89
CA LYS A 200 -1.17 -12.14 -6.94
C LYS A 200 -0.64 -13.07 -8.02
N SER A 201 0.61 -12.88 -8.46
CA SER A 201 1.27 -13.80 -9.40
C SER A 201 1.38 -15.22 -8.83
N LEU A 202 1.74 -15.36 -7.56
CA LEU A 202 1.88 -16.65 -6.90
C LEU A 202 0.52 -17.36 -6.70
N LEU A 203 -0.53 -16.62 -6.34
CA LEU A 203 -1.90 -17.16 -6.31
C LEU A 203 -2.29 -17.68 -7.70
N THR A 204 -2.04 -16.90 -8.76
CA THR A 204 -2.37 -17.28 -10.13
C THR A 204 -1.56 -18.48 -10.63
N SER A 205 -0.33 -18.66 -10.15
CA SER A 205 0.48 -19.84 -10.51
C SER A 205 0.01 -21.11 -9.80
N LEU A 206 -0.51 -20.99 -8.57
CA LEU A 206 -0.96 -22.13 -7.75
C LEU A 206 -2.44 -22.53 -7.98
N GLY A 207 -3.25 -21.66 -8.58
CA GLY A 207 -4.68 -21.90 -8.80
C GLY A 207 -5.41 -20.68 -9.34
N SER A 208 -6.59 -20.40 -8.80
CA SER A 208 -7.41 -19.25 -9.18
C SER A 208 -8.02 -18.55 -7.96
N VAL A 209 -8.17 -17.23 -8.05
CA VAL A 209 -8.97 -16.47 -7.09
C VAL A 209 -10.35 -16.29 -7.67
N ASN A 210 -11.39 -16.77 -7.00
CA ASN A 210 -12.76 -16.72 -7.50
C ASN A 210 -13.46 -15.42 -7.07
N ASN A 211 -13.36 -15.09 -5.78
CA ASN A 211 -14.00 -13.92 -5.21
C ASN A 211 -13.04 -13.18 -4.27
N ILE A 212 -13.09 -11.84 -4.30
CA ILE A 212 -12.46 -10.96 -3.32
C ILE A 212 -13.53 -10.06 -2.73
N TYR A 213 -13.72 -10.14 -1.42
CA TYR A 213 -14.61 -9.25 -0.67
C TYR A 213 -13.77 -8.26 0.10
N HIS A 214 -13.84 -6.98 -0.26
CA HIS A 214 -12.99 -5.94 0.28
C HIS A 214 -13.79 -4.91 1.10
N PHE A 215 -13.38 -4.78 2.36
CA PHE A 215 -13.91 -3.83 3.34
C PHE A 215 -12.85 -2.77 3.60
N LYS A 216 -13.11 -1.52 3.19
CA LYS A 216 -12.10 -0.45 3.26
C LYS A 216 -11.78 0.01 4.68
N LYS A 217 -12.72 -0.13 5.62
CA LYS A 217 -12.64 0.35 7.01
C LYS A 217 -13.29 -0.65 7.98
N ASP A 218 -12.91 -0.52 9.25
CA ASP A 218 -13.55 -1.13 10.43
C ASP A 218 -13.82 -2.64 10.35
N ALA A 219 -13.01 -3.39 9.60
CA ALA A 219 -13.17 -4.84 9.49
C ALA A 219 -12.87 -5.56 10.82
N PHE A 220 -12.02 -4.96 11.65
CA PHE A 220 -11.64 -5.48 12.96
C PHE A 220 -11.82 -4.37 14.02
N PRO A 221 -12.29 -4.70 15.26
CA PRO A 221 -12.61 -3.70 16.29
C PRO A 221 -11.44 -2.81 16.71
N ASP A 222 -10.21 -3.34 16.64
CA ASP A 222 -8.99 -2.72 17.17
C ASP A 222 -8.06 -2.16 16.08
N ALA A 223 -8.51 -2.07 14.82
CA ALA A 223 -7.66 -1.65 13.70
C ALA A 223 -8.40 -0.82 12.64
N GLU A 224 -7.93 0.42 12.38
CA GLU A 224 -8.32 1.24 11.22
C GLU A 224 -7.64 0.75 9.93
N VAL A 225 -7.70 -0.57 9.65
CA VAL A 225 -7.06 -1.19 8.50
C VAL A 225 -8.13 -1.89 7.67
N GLY A 226 -8.09 -1.69 6.35
CA GLY A 226 -8.97 -2.40 5.43
C GLY A 226 -8.65 -3.90 5.41
N ALA A 227 -9.65 -4.72 5.13
CA ALA A 227 -9.51 -6.17 5.05
C ALA A 227 -10.11 -6.73 3.76
N THR A 228 -9.53 -7.83 3.31
CA THR A 228 -10.01 -8.61 2.18
C THR A 228 -10.24 -10.05 2.59
N ILE A 229 -11.39 -10.59 2.24
CA ILE A 229 -11.60 -12.04 2.23
C ILE A 229 -11.29 -12.52 0.81
N ILE A 230 -10.45 -13.53 0.72
CA ILE A 230 -10.02 -14.17 -0.51
C ILE A 230 -10.66 -15.55 -0.56
N GLU A 231 -11.41 -15.81 -1.61
CA GLU A 231 -11.85 -17.14 -1.99
C GLU A 231 -10.94 -17.65 -3.09
N PHE A 232 -10.09 -18.63 -2.75
CA PHE A 232 -9.10 -19.21 -3.64
C PHE A 232 -9.41 -20.68 -3.90
N ARG A 233 -9.30 -21.11 -5.14
CA ARG A 233 -9.42 -22.53 -5.53
C ARG A 233 -8.11 -23.06 -6.07
N LYS A 234 -7.72 -24.26 -5.62
CA LYS A 234 -6.57 -25.00 -6.17
C LYS A 234 -6.92 -25.68 -7.49
N LYS A 235 -7.29 -24.84 -8.46
CA LYS A 235 -7.63 -25.20 -9.84
C LYS A 235 -7.40 -23.97 -10.69
N ARG A 236 -6.76 -24.11 -11.84
CA ARG A 236 -6.69 -23.00 -12.80
C ARG A 236 -8.00 -22.91 -13.59
N THR A 237 -8.45 -21.70 -13.88
CA THR A 237 -9.66 -21.42 -14.66
C THR A 237 -9.46 -20.13 -15.46
N ASN A 238 -10.33 -19.92 -16.45
CA ASN A 238 -10.46 -18.65 -17.18
C ASN A 238 -11.65 -17.82 -16.68
N GLU A 239 -12.41 -18.34 -15.71
CA GLU A 239 -13.47 -17.57 -15.05
C GLU A 239 -12.88 -16.32 -14.40
N PRO A 240 -13.57 -15.18 -14.46
CA PRO A 240 -13.07 -13.94 -13.91
C PRO A 240 -13.08 -13.94 -12.38
N VAL A 241 -12.17 -13.16 -11.79
CA VAL A 241 -12.20 -12.82 -10.37
C VAL A 241 -13.32 -11.82 -10.14
N ASN A 242 -14.25 -12.14 -9.24
CA ASN A 242 -15.29 -11.21 -8.84
C ASN A 242 -14.82 -10.38 -7.65
N TYR A 243 -14.71 -9.07 -7.83
CA TYR A 243 -14.26 -8.14 -6.80
C TYR A 243 -15.41 -7.30 -6.26
N TYR A 244 -15.73 -7.49 -4.98
CA TYR A 244 -16.79 -6.81 -4.26
C TYR A 244 -16.21 -5.80 -3.29
N VAL A 245 -16.72 -4.56 -3.28
CA VAL A 245 -16.17 -3.47 -2.45
C VAL A 245 -17.24 -2.84 -1.57
N ARG A 246 -16.91 -2.63 -0.30
CA ARG A 246 -17.72 -1.93 0.69
C ARG A 246 -16.85 -1.07 1.61
N ASP A 247 -17.48 -0.06 2.22
CA ASP A 247 -16.79 0.83 3.14
C ASP A 247 -16.54 0.17 4.50
N SER A 248 -17.53 -0.51 5.09
CA SER A 248 -17.41 -1.14 6.41
C SER A 248 -18.21 -2.44 6.50
N ILE A 249 -17.74 -3.36 7.35
CA ILE A 249 -18.43 -4.61 7.68
C ILE A 249 -19.64 -4.39 8.61
N GLN A 250 -19.64 -3.32 9.41
CA GLN A 250 -20.67 -3.05 10.41
C GLN A 250 -22.03 -2.71 9.78
N ASN A 251 -22.03 -2.28 8.52
CA ASN A 251 -23.25 -1.97 7.77
C ASN A 251 -23.94 -3.23 7.23
N MET A 252 -23.47 -4.43 7.57
CA MET A 252 -24.08 -5.70 7.16
C MET A 252 -24.82 -6.32 8.35
N GLY A 253 -26.15 -6.26 8.31
CA GLY A 253 -27.01 -6.86 9.32
C GLY A 253 -27.22 -8.37 9.11
N SER A 254 -26.91 -8.90 7.92
CA SER A 254 -27.11 -10.31 7.59
C SER A 254 -26.24 -10.84 6.45
N LEU A 255 -26.13 -12.18 6.38
CA LEU A 255 -25.52 -12.91 5.25
C LEU A 255 -26.13 -12.55 3.88
N LYS A 256 -27.39 -12.12 3.83
CA LYS A 256 -28.08 -11.74 2.58
C LYS A 256 -27.53 -10.44 1.99
N ASP A 257 -26.99 -9.56 2.83
CA ASP A 257 -26.42 -8.28 2.39
C ASP A 257 -25.15 -8.49 1.55
N PHE A 258 -24.44 -9.60 1.77
CA PHE A 258 -23.28 -10.00 0.97
C PHE A 258 -23.67 -10.52 -0.42
N MET A 259 -24.86 -11.07 -0.60
CA MET A 259 -25.30 -11.68 -1.87
C MET A 259 -25.87 -10.66 -2.87
N ASN A 260 -26.24 -9.47 -2.42
CA ASN A 260 -26.81 -8.41 -3.27
C ASN A 260 -25.75 -7.49 -3.89
N LEU A 261 -24.48 -7.88 -3.86
CA LEU A 261 -23.37 -7.08 -4.37
C LEU A 261 -23.16 -7.32 -5.86
N HIS A 262 -23.01 -6.25 -6.64
CA HIS A 262 -22.52 -6.35 -8.01
C HIS A 262 -20.99 -6.34 -7.99
N PRO A 263 -20.32 -7.39 -8.51
CA PRO A 263 -18.87 -7.41 -8.57
C PRO A 263 -18.34 -6.61 -9.76
N VAL A 264 -17.13 -6.08 -9.58
CA VAL A 264 -16.24 -5.79 -10.72
C VAL A 264 -15.66 -7.14 -11.18
N SER A 265 -15.88 -7.48 -12.45
CA SER A 265 -15.35 -8.72 -13.04
C SER A 265 -13.96 -8.45 -13.61
N ILE A 266 -12.96 -9.17 -13.12
CA ILE A 266 -11.56 -9.02 -13.51
C ILE A 266 -11.13 -10.30 -14.25
N PRO A 267 -10.71 -10.24 -15.53
CA PRO A 267 -10.19 -11.41 -16.21
C PRO A 267 -9.07 -12.08 -15.41
N GLN A 268 -9.07 -13.41 -15.34
CA GLN A 268 -8.08 -14.14 -14.55
C GLN A 268 -6.63 -13.85 -15.01
N SER A 269 -6.44 -13.60 -16.32
CA SER A 269 -5.17 -13.19 -16.92
C SER A 269 -4.66 -11.85 -16.40
N ASP A 270 -5.56 -10.94 -16.04
CA ASP A 270 -5.25 -9.55 -15.72
C ASP A 270 -5.10 -9.36 -14.20
N PHE A 271 -5.59 -10.33 -13.41
CA PHE A 271 -5.62 -10.27 -11.95
C PHE A 271 -4.27 -9.91 -11.33
N ALA A 272 -3.17 -10.49 -11.81
CA ALA A 272 -1.82 -10.24 -11.28
C ALA A 272 -1.37 -8.77 -11.43
N THR A 273 -1.86 -8.10 -12.47
CA THR A 273 -1.52 -6.72 -12.82
C THR A 273 -2.66 -5.73 -12.55
N PHE A 274 -3.82 -6.22 -12.12
CA PHE A 274 -5.01 -5.39 -11.92
C PHE A 274 -4.78 -4.34 -10.83
N ASN A 275 -5.13 -3.10 -11.16
CA ASN A 275 -5.05 -1.97 -10.26
C ASN A 275 -6.37 -1.83 -9.48
N PHE A 276 -6.35 -2.21 -8.21
CA PHE A 276 -7.54 -2.13 -7.35
C PHE A 276 -7.92 -0.68 -6.98
N ASN A 277 -7.12 0.32 -7.37
CA ASN A 277 -7.47 1.74 -7.27
C ASN A 277 -8.36 2.24 -8.44
N ASP A 278 -8.68 1.42 -9.45
CA ASP A 278 -9.27 1.85 -10.74
C ASP A 278 -10.80 2.01 -10.75
N SER A 279 -11.50 1.91 -9.61
CA SER A 279 -12.97 2.11 -9.57
C SER A 279 -13.34 3.60 -9.60
N SER A 280 -13.06 4.23 -10.74
CA SER A 280 -13.37 5.63 -11.02
C SER A 280 -14.61 5.74 -11.89
N SER A 281 -15.42 6.75 -11.62
CA SER A 281 -16.48 7.17 -12.54
C SER A 281 -15.91 7.83 -13.81
N ILE A 282 -14.62 8.17 -13.79
CA ILE A 282 -13.90 8.84 -14.87
C ILE A 282 -13.14 7.81 -15.70
N LEU A 283 -13.44 7.78 -16.99
CA LEU A 283 -12.67 7.06 -17.99
C LEU A 283 -11.48 7.94 -18.41
N PHE A 284 -10.30 7.65 -17.86
CA PHE A 284 -9.07 8.36 -18.24
C PHE A 284 -8.42 7.78 -19.51
N ASP A 285 -8.85 6.61 -19.96
CA ASP A 285 -8.38 5.98 -21.20
C ASP A 285 -9.24 6.45 -22.40
N ASN A 286 -9.07 7.72 -22.77
CA ASN A 286 -9.66 8.29 -23.97
C ASN A 286 -8.85 9.52 -24.45
N ASP A 287 -9.19 10.03 -25.63
CA ASP A 287 -8.47 11.10 -26.29
C ASP A 287 -8.48 12.46 -25.56
N LEU A 288 -9.26 12.64 -24.50
CA LEU A 288 -9.25 13.86 -23.68
C LEU A 288 -7.99 13.98 -22.83
N PHE A 289 -7.33 12.87 -22.53
CA PHE A 289 -6.24 12.84 -21.57
C PHE A 289 -4.90 12.57 -22.26
N ALA A 290 -3.85 13.19 -21.72
CA ALA A 290 -2.47 12.90 -22.04
C ALA A 290 -1.72 12.57 -20.74
N LEU A 291 -0.69 11.72 -20.85
CA LEU A 291 0.16 11.43 -19.69
C LEU A 291 0.97 12.68 -19.31
N LEU A 292 1.10 12.93 -18.01
CA LEU A 292 1.84 14.07 -17.47
C LEU A 292 3.30 14.12 -17.99
N GLY A 293 3.92 12.97 -18.23
CA GLY A 293 5.23 12.87 -18.84
C GLY A 293 5.30 13.38 -20.28
N HIS A 294 4.19 13.32 -21.04
CA HIS A 294 4.14 13.76 -22.43
C HIS A 294 3.86 15.26 -22.59
N ILE A 295 3.13 15.87 -21.65
CA ILE A 295 2.90 17.33 -21.68
C ILE A 295 4.12 18.11 -21.18
N SER A 296 5.03 17.47 -20.45
CA SER A 296 6.25 18.13 -19.99
C SER A 296 7.31 18.13 -21.08
N LYS A 297 7.79 19.32 -21.44
CA LYS A 297 8.83 19.54 -22.47
C LYS A 297 10.18 18.90 -22.12
N GLN A 298 10.44 18.69 -20.83
CA GLN A 298 11.64 18.02 -20.33
C GLN A 298 11.20 16.81 -19.48
N PRO A 299 11.99 15.72 -19.42
CA PRO A 299 11.67 14.59 -18.56
C PRO A 299 11.40 15.04 -17.13
N ILE A 300 10.27 14.63 -16.58
CA ILE A 300 9.93 14.91 -15.19
C ILE A 300 11.01 14.30 -14.30
N GLN A 301 11.55 15.12 -13.40
CA GLN A 301 12.67 14.72 -12.57
C GLN A 301 12.45 15.04 -11.11
N ARG A 302 13.00 14.20 -10.24
CA ARG A 302 13.11 14.49 -8.81
C ARG A 302 14.05 15.67 -8.58
N GLY A 303 13.71 16.55 -7.64
CA GLY A 303 14.52 17.70 -7.26
C GLY A 303 15.89 17.34 -6.68
N ILE A 304 16.60 18.37 -6.20
CA ILE A 304 17.99 18.25 -5.79
C ILE A 304 18.08 17.65 -4.38
N SER A 305 18.79 16.52 -4.27
CA SER A 305 19.15 15.95 -2.96
C SER A 305 20.32 16.74 -2.40
N SER A 306 20.17 17.23 -1.17
CA SER A 306 21.34 17.68 -0.41
C SER A 306 22.18 16.47 0.01
N ILE A 307 23.44 16.71 0.34
CA ILE A 307 24.36 15.67 0.81
C ILE A 307 24.03 15.28 2.25
N ALA A 308 23.91 16.28 3.11
CA ALA A 308 23.45 16.16 4.49
C ALA A 308 22.63 17.41 4.83
N ASN A 309 21.31 17.25 4.97
CA ASN A 309 20.38 18.38 5.10
C ASN A 309 20.81 19.40 6.17
N VAL A 310 21.27 18.91 7.33
CA VAL A 310 21.70 19.75 8.46
C VAL A 310 22.86 20.69 8.12
N HIS A 311 23.73 20.30 7.18
CA HIS A 311 24.93 21.06 6.84
C HIS A 311 24.85 21.79 5.50
N PHE A 312 23.99 21.33 4.59
CA PHE A 312 23.89 21.87 3.23
C PHE A 312 22.63 22.69 2.98
N LEU A 313 21.62 22.63 3.86
CA LEU A 313 20.44 23.49 3.80
C LEU A 313 20.45 24.47 4.97
N HIS A 314 20.28 25.75 4.66
CA HIS A 314 20.26 26.83 5.64
C HIS A 314 19.03 27.70 5.47
N GLU A 315 18.53 28.27 6.56
CA GLU A 315 17.40 29.20 6.51
C GLU A 315 17.80 30.56 5.91
N THR A 316 19.06 30.97 6.13
CA THR A 316 19.62 32.24 5.64
C THR A 316 20.82 31.99 4.73
N LYS A 317 21.13 32.98 3.88
CA LYS A 317 22.27 32.92 2.96
C LYS A 317 23.59 33.10 3.72
N ARG A 318 24.16 31.99 4.21
CA ARG A 318 25.42 31.98 4.98
C ARG A 318 26.69 32.02 4.10
N PHE A 319 26.61 31.50 2.89
CA PHE A 319 27.76 31.29 2.01
C PHE A 319 27.54 31.91 0.62
N LYS A 320 28.64 32.28 -0.04
CA LYS A 320 28.61 32.87 -1.39
C LYS A 320 28.05 31.88 -2.41
N GLU A 321 28.39 30.61 -2.25
CA GLU A 321 28.00 29.49 -3.11
C GLU A 321 26.60 28.96 -2.81
N ALA A 322 25.91 29.52 -1.81
CA ALA A 322 24.57 29.11 -1.47
C ALA A 322 23.56 29.72 -2.47
N ILE A 323 22.68 28.86 -2.99
CA ILE A 323 21.62 29.23 -3.94
C ILE A 323 20.25 29.13 -3.26
N PRO A 324 19.28 29.99 -3.64
CA PRO A 324 17.91 29.86 -3.17
C PRO A 324 17.29 28.54 -3.65
N VAL A 325 16.56 27.85 -2.77
CA VAL A 325 15.86 26.60 -3.07
C VAL A 325 14.50 26.54 -2.37
N ILE A 326 13.54 25.89 -3.02
CA ILE A 326 12.27 25.49 -2.43
C ILE A 326 12.46 24.13 -1.74
N LYS A 327 12.31 24.12 -0.42
CA LYS A 327 12.43 22.92 0.44
C LYS A 327 11.15 22.59 1.18
N ASP A 328 10.51 23.60 1.72
CA ASP A 328 9.40 23.45 2.65
C ASP A 328 8.09 23.81 1.96
N ILE A 329 7.30 22.78 1.61
CA ILE A 329 6.00 22.97 0.96
C ILE A 329 5.03 23.77 1.83
N THR A 330 5.15 23.70 3.17
CA THR A 330 4.24 24.37 4.11
C THR A 330 4.41 25.89 4.11
N LYS A 331 5.57 26.37 3.65
CA LYS A 331 5.85 27.81 3.48
C LYS A 331 5.37 28.35 2.13
N LEU A 332 4.94 27.50 1.21
CA LEU A 332 4.36 27.91 -0.08
C LEU A 332 2.84 28.07 0.08
N LEU A 333 2.41 29.24 0.55
CA LEU A 333 1.01 29.48 0.91
C LEU A 333 0.06 29.48 -0.28
N THR A 334 0.55 29.85 -1.47
CA THR A 334 -0.26 30.06 -2.68
C THR A 334 0.07 29.06 -3.78
N TYR A 335 -0.82 28.95 -4.79
CA TYR A 335 -0.62 28.09 -5.96
C TYR A 335 0.47 28.60 -6.91
N GLY A 336 0.73 29.91 -6.94
CA GLY A 336 1.92 30.51 -7.54
C GLY A 336 2.97 30.82 -6.48
N SER A 337 4.25 30.62 -6.80
CA SER A 337 5.34 31.00 -5.92
C SER A 337 6.54 31.53 -6.70
N ASN A 338 7.06 32.65 -6.21
CA ASN A 338 8.34 33.26 -6.56
C ASN A 338 9.30 33.29 -5.35
N THR A 339 8.99 32.52 -4.30
CA THR A 339 9.73 32.54 -3.03
C THR A 339 10.49 31.25 -2.81
N HIS A 340 11.74 31.37 -2.37
CA HIS A 340 12.50 30.24 -1.85
C HIS A 340 12.24 30.09 -0.35
N THR A 341 12.48 28.90 0.19
CA THR A 341 12.22 28.59 1.60
C THR A 341 13.49 28.20 2.36
N ALA A 342 14.61 28.06 1.64
CA ALA A 342 15.93 27.73 2.16
C ALA A 342 17.01 28.16 1.17
N TYR A 343 18.26 28.06 1.62
CA TYR A 343 19.47 28.20 0.83
C TYR A 343 20.23 26.88 0.82
N LEU A 344 20.49 26.36 -0.39
CA LEU A 344 21.29 25.16 -0.60
C LEU A 344 22.74 25.55 -0.85
N LEU A 345 23.68 25.01 -0.08
CA LEU A 345 25.11 25.12 -0.37
C LEU A 345 25.46 24.26 -1.60
N ALA A 346 25.37 24.86 -2.79
CA ALA A 346 25.46 24.16 -4.06
C ALA A 346 26.86 24.26 -4.68
N LEU A 347 27.74 23.36 -4.26
CA LEU A 347 29.14 23.37 -4.67
C LEU A 347 29.38 22.54 -5.94
N LYS A 348 30.21 23.06 -6.84
CA LYS A 348 30.72 22.33 -8.01
C LYS A 348 32.10 21.78 -7.71
N ASP A 349 33.15 22.40 -8.24
CA ASP A 349 34.53 21.91 -8.13
C ASP A 349 35.42 22.78 -7.23
N THR A 350 35.04 24.05 -7.01
CA THR A 350 35.76 25.00 -6.16
C THR A 350 34.81 25.68 -5.17
N ALA A 351 35.36 26.14 -4.05
CA ALA A 351 34.66 26.91 -3.03
C ALA A 351 35.58 28.00 -2.48
N SER A 352 35.00 29.06 -1.91
CA SER A 352 35.73 30.10 -1.19
C SER A 352 36.42 29.54 0.06
N ALA A 353 37.46 30.21 0.52
CA ALA A 353 38.25 29.79 1.69
C ALA A 353 37.36 29.58 2.94
N ALA A 354 36.42 30.48 3.20
CA ALA A 354 35.48 30.37 4.32
C ALA A 354 34.58 29.13 4.20
N THR A 355 34.08 28.85 2.99
CA THR A 355 33.26 27.67 2.72
C THR A 355 34.08 26.38 2.84
N MET A 356 35.33 26.35 2.35
CA MET A 356 36.22 25.19 2.53
C MET A 356 36.52 24.89 3.99
N GLN A 357 36.77 25.93 4.80
CA GLN A 357 36.98 25.75 6.24
C GLN A 357 35.75 25.15 6.92
N TYR A 358 34.55 25.61 6.54
CA TYR A 358 33.29 25.02 7.02
C TYR A 358 33.13 23.56 6.60
N LEU A 359 33.46 23.22 5.35
CA LEU A 359 33.35 21.84 4.85
C LEU A 359 34.28 20.87 5.58
N GLU A 360 35.49 21.27 5.98
CA GLU A 360 36.35 20.41 6.81
C GLU A 360 35.75 20.15 8.19
N GLN A 361 35.10 21.14 8.82
CA GLN A 361 34.36 20.93 10.07
C GLN A 361 33.20 19.95 9.87
N VAL A 362 32.41 20.13 8.81
CA VAL A 362 31.29 19.25 8.47
C VAL A 362 31.77 17.83 8.18
N LYS A 363 32.89 17.66 7.49
CA LYS A 363 33.49 16.36 7.18
C LYS A 363 33.82 15.58 8.45
N THR A 364 34.44 16.23 9.44
CA THR A 364 34.71 15.62 10.76
C THR A 364 33.40 15.20 11.44
N GLN A 365 32.41 16.10 11.50
CA GLN A 365 31.09 15.80 12.09
C GLN A 365 30.39 14.61 11.41
N ILE A 366 30.43 14.52 10.08
CA ILE A 366 29.84 13.40 9.33
C ILE A 366 30.53 12.09 9.68
N LEU A 367 31.86 12.07 9.77
CA LEU A 367 32.64 10.86 10.09
C LEU A 367 32.40 10.38 11.53
N GLU A 368 32.11 11.27 12.47
CA GLU A 368 31.80 10.97 13.88
C GLU A 368 30.39 10.42 14.11
N THR A 369 29.48 10.54 13.14
CA THR A 369 28.14 9.92 13.25
C THR A 369 28.22 8.39 13.28
N ALA A 370 27.17 7.71 13.76
CA ALA A 370 27.07 6.24 13.73
C ALA A 370 27.28 5.66 12.30
N ASP A 371 27.87 4.48 12.19
CA ASP A 371 28.31 3.91 10.90
C ASP A 371 27.19 3.60 9.90
N ASP A 372 25.99 3.34 10.39
CA ASP A 372 24.79 3.13 9.58
C ASP A 372 24.23 4.45 8.99
N LYS A 373 24.58 5.60 9.59
CA LYS A 373 24.15 6.92 9.12
C LYS A 373 25.08 7.49 8.06
N LEU A 374 24.49 8.10 7.02
CA LEU A 374 25.21 8.79 5.94
C LEU A 374 26.29 7.94 5.25
N LYS A 375 26.14 6.60 5.25
CA LYS A 375 27.14 5.64 4.72
C LYS A 375 27.66 6.04 3.33
N GLY A 376 26.76 6.38 2.40
CA GLY A 376 27.15 6.79 1.05
C GLY A 376 27.97 8.09 0.99
N VAL A 377 27.78 9.01 1.93
CA VAL A 377 28.58 10.25 2.04
C VAL A 377 29.94 9.94 2.67
N LYS A 378 29.97 9.14 3.75
CA LYS A 378 31.22 8.68 4.38
C LYS A 378 32.12 7.95 3.38
N ASP A 379 31.54 7.09 2.55
CA ASP A 379 32.30 6.38 1.52
C ASP A 379 32.90 7.32 0.48
N LYS A 380 32.16 8.38 0.09
CA LYS A 380 32.70 9.44 -0.79
C LYS A 380 33.83 10.22 -0.14
N ILE A 381 33.70 10.56 1.15
CA ILE A 381 34.75 11.23 1.91
C ILE A 381 36.02 10.38 1.95
N ARG A 382 35.89 9.08 2.28
CA ARG A 382 37.02 8.14 2.41
C ARG A 382 37.74 7.87 1.09
N LYS A 383 37.00 7.78 -0.03
CA LYS A 383 37.58 7.57 -1.37
C LYS A 383 38.41 8.76 -1.87
N GLY A 384 38.32 9.93 -1.21
CA GLY A 384 38.95 11.16 -1.68
C GLY A 384 38.20 11.79 -2.86
N GLY A 385 38.24 13.11 -2.96
CA GLY A 385 37.57 13.91 -4.00
C GLY A 385 36.57 14.93 -3.46
N ASN A 386 35.84 15.59 -4.37
CA ASN A 386 34.83 16.61 -4.06
C ASN A 386 33.53 15.98 -3.54
N TRP A 387 33.59 15.35 -2.36
CA TRP A 387 32.45 14.70 -1.70
C TRP A 387 31.26 15.65 -1.50
N PHE A 388 31.54 16.96 -1.43
CA PHE A 388 30.61 18.07 -1.26
C PHE A 388 29.93 18.53 -2.57
N LYS A 389 30.26 17.94 -3.72
CA LYS A 389 29.71 18.34 -5.02
C LYS A 389 28.22 18.01 -5.14
N ILE A 390 27.45 19.00 -5.56
CA ILE A 390 26.01 18.87 -5.86
C ILE A 390 25.78 19.11 -7.35
N ASN A 391 25.19 18.13 -8.01
CA ASN A 391 24.75 18.27 -9.40
C ASN A 391 23.40 18.98 -9.43
N LEU A 392 23.42 20.26 -9.81
CA LEU A 392 22.21 21.04 -10.01
C LEU A 392 21.46 20.53 -11.24
N LYS A 393 20.16 20.35 -11.07
CA LYS A 393 19.23 20.00 -12.14
C LYS A 393 18.54 21.27 -12.63
N ALA A 394 18.18 21.29 -13.91
CA ALA A 394 17.38 22.39 -14.46
C ALA A 394 16.08 22.52 -13.66
N PRO A 395 15.70 23.75 -13.25
CA PRO A 395 14.41 23.97 -12.64
C PRO A 395 13.29 23.84 -13.67
N GLY A 396 12.05 23.89 -13.20
CA GLY A 396 10.85 23.85 -14.02
C GLY A 396 9.82 24.82 -13.50
N ASN A 397 8.90 25.23 -14.37
CA ASN A 397 7.85 26.18 -14.03
C ASN A 397 6.70 25.54 -13.24
N PHE A 398 6.70 24.22 -13.05
CA PHE A 398 5.83 23.53 -12.09
C PHE A 398 6.63 22.63 -11.16
N ILE A 399 6.21 22.59 -9.90
CA ILE A 399 6.72 21.64 -8.91
C ILE A 399 5.56 20.95 -8.20
N PHE A 400 5.80 19.70 -7.79
CA PHE A 400 4.79 18.87 -7.13
C PHE A 400 5.41 18.10 -5.97
N ASN A 401 4.84 18.18 -4.78
CA ASN A 401 5.31 17.40 -3.63
C ASN A 401 4.74 15.98 -3.71
N TYR A 402 5.59 14.96 -3.84
CA TYR A 402 5.12 13.58 -4.06
C TYR A 402 4.75 12.81 -2.79
N TYR A 403 4.82 13.47 -1.62
CA TYR A 403 4.22 13.00 -0.37
C TYR A 403 2.89 13.70 -0.18
N LEU A 404 1.82 12.95 -0.32
CA LEU A 404 0.45 13.46 -0.36
C LEU A 404 -0.20 13.25 0.99
N ARG A 405 -0.82 14.31 1.52
CA ARG A 405 -1.73 14.25 2.67
C ARG A 405 -3.02 14.95 2.28
N ASN A 406 -3.28 16.11 2.87
CA ASN A 406 -4.51 16.88 2.66
C ASN A 406 -4.44 17.76 1.40
N ASN A 407 -3.23 18.06 0.93
CA ASN A 407 -2.97 18.95 -0.19
C ASN A 407 -2.31 18.17 -1.32
N ILE A 408 -2.94 18.19 -2.50
CA ILE A 408 -2.47 17.52 -3.71
C ILE A 408 -2.40 18.61 -4.79
N ASP A 409 -1.39 19.46 -4.64
CA ASP A 409 -1.32 20.72 -5.36
C ASP A 409 -0.07 20.78 -6.22
N PHE A 410 -0.27 21.20 -7.47
CA PHE A 410 0.78 21.62 -8.37
C PHE A 410 1.04 23.11 -8.14
N ILE A 411 2.29 23.46 -7.89
CA ILE A 411 2.70 24.84 -7.64
C ILE A 411 3.36 25.39 -8.89
N PHE A 412 2.86 26.53 -9.35
CA PHE A 412 3.46 27.30 -10.42
C PHE A 412 4.69 28.05 -9.88
N ASN A 413 5.87 27.56 -10.24
CA ASN A 413 7.16 28.08 -9.84
C ASN A 413 7.58 29.18 -10.82
N GLU A 414 7.09 30.40 -10.58
CA GLU A 414 7.13 31.53 -11.53
C GLU A 414 8.56 31.87 -11.95
N ASP A 415 9.45 31.94 -10.97
CA ASP A 415 10.86 32.30 -11.18
C ASP A 415 11.75 31.09 -11.52
N GLN A 416 11.14 29.90 -11.72
CA GLN A 416 11.84 28.64 -11.92
C GLN A 416 12.96 28.44 -10.89
N LEU A 417 12.63 28.59 -9.61
CA LEU A 417 13.56 28.33 -8.52
C LEU A 417 13.91 26.84 -8.47
N HIS A 418 15.11 26.52 -8.00
CA HIS A 418 15.46 25.14 -7.72
C HIS A 418 14.57 24.56 -6.61
N ALA A 419 14.19 23.30 -6.73
CA ALA A 419 13.44 22.58 -5.71
C ALA A 419 14.23 21.37 -5.20
N SER A 420 14.06 21.04 -3.92
CA SER A 420 14.74 19.88 -3.32
C SER A 420 14.07 18.55 -3.68
N ASP A 421 14.74 17.48 -3.28
CA ASP A 421 14.40 16.09 -3.58
C ASP A 421 13.03 15.58 -3.09
N ASN A 422 12.26 16.35 -2.32
CA ASN A 422 10.86 16.05 -1.99
C ASN A 422 9.87 16.55 -3.06
N PHE A 423 10.35 17.18 -4.12
CA PHE A 423 9.56 17.64 -5.25
C PHE A 423 9.86 16.88 -6.53
N TYR A 424 8.85 16.73 -7.37
CA TYR A 424 8.99 16.51 -8.81
C TYR A 424 8.94 17.85 -9.54
N ILE A 425 9.78 17.98 -10.55
CA ILE A 425 9.97 19.20 -11.35
C ILE A 425 9.44 18.92 -12.75
N LEU A 426 8.56 19.79 -13.23
CA LEU A 426 7.96 19.72 -14.56
C LEU A 426 8.23 21.01 -15.32
N SER A 427 8.44 20.89 -16.63
CA SER A 427 8.55 22.01 -17.57
C SER A 427 7.36 21.99 -18.53
N ILE A 428 6.43 22.92 -18.39
CA ILE A 428 5.20 23.07 -19.20
C ILE A 428 5.04 24.56 -19.56
N PRO A 429 5.84 25.08 -20.51
CA PRO A 429 5.93 26.52 -20.75
C PRO A 429 4.74 27.14 -21.50
N GLU A 430 3.98 26.31 -22.22
CA GLU A 430 2.83 26.77 -23.03
C GLU A 430 1.58 26.89 -22.16
N GLU A 431 0.87 28.03 -22.27
CA GLU A 431 -0.37 28.31 -21.53
C GLU A 431 -0.31 27.92 -20.04
N PRO A 432 0.69 28.40 -19.26
CA PRO A 432 0.94 27.91 -17.91
C PRO A 432 -0.23 28.15 -16.96
N LEU A 433 -1.03 29.20 -17.16
CA LEU A 433 -2.21 29.45 -16.32
C LEU A 433 -3.35 28.47 -16.61
N VAL A 434 -3.54 28.07 -17.88
CA VAL A 434 -4.50 27.01 -18.24
C VAL A 434 -4.07 25.70 -17.61
N HIS A 435 -2.78 25.36 -17.72
CA HIS A 435 -2.22 24.18 -17.07
C HIS A 435 -2.31 24.25 -15.55
N LEU A 436 -2.11 25.41 -14.92
CA LEU A 436 -2.27 25.56 -13.47
C LEU A 436 -3.69 25.20 -13.02
N ALA A 437 -4.70 25.61 -13.79
CA ALA A 437 -6.09 25.22 -13.54
C ALA A 437 -6.31 23.70 -13.74
N ILE A 438 -5.89 23.14 -14.87
CA ILE A 438 -6.06 21.72 -15.18
C ILE A 438 -5.34 20.82 -14.15
N LEU A 439 -4.09 21.14 -13.82
CA LEU A 439 -3.27 20.34 -12.92
C LEU A 439 -3.81 20.32 -11.48
N ASN A 440 -4.54 21.36 -11.06
CA ASN A 440 -5.16 21.43 -9.73
C ASN A 440 -6.66 21.11 -9.71
N SER A 441 -7.23 20.72 -10.85
CA SER A 441 -8.61 20.22 -10.93
C SER A 441 -8.78 18.90 -10.16
N SER A 442 -10.03 18.58 -9.80
CA SER A 442 -10.38 17.31 -9.16
C SER A 442 -10.06 16.12 -10.07
N PHE A 443 -10.18 16.25 -11.40
CA PHE A 443 -9.76 15.22 -12.37
C PHE A 443 -8.29 14.82 -12.17
N THR A 444 -7.39 15.82 -12.16
CA THR A 444 -5.96 15.57 -11.99
C THR A 444 -5.64 15.03 -10.60
N ARG A 445 -6.29 15.56 -9.54
CA ARG A 445 -6.09 15.08 -8.17
C ARG A 445 -6.50 13.61 -8.02
N ILE A 446 -7.66 13.22 -8.55
CA ILE A 446 -8.12 11.82 -8.59
C ILE A 446 -7.13 10.95 -9.34
N SER A 447 -6.70 11.39 -10.52
CA SER A 447 -5.72 10.70 -11.36
C SER A 447 -4.39 10.43 -10.63
N VAL A 448 -3.84 11.45 -9.94
CA VAL A 448 -2.66 11.31 -9.08
C VAL A 448 -2.92 10.32 -7.94
N LEU A 449 -4.07 10.41 -7.28
CA LEU A 449 -4.43 9.56 -6.15
C LEU A 449 -4.55 8.08 -6.55
N ARG A 450 -5.14 7.80 -7.71
CA ARG A 450 -5.26 6.46 -8.30
C ARG A 450 -3.91 5.79 -8.56
N LYS A 451 -2.91 6.58 -8.98
CA LYS A 451 -1.53 6.14 -9.22
C LYS A 451 -0.64 6.17 -7.96
N SER A 452 -1.11 6.78 -6.88
CA SER A 452 -0.39 6.85 -5.60
C SER A 452 -0.67 5.65 -4.69
N ARG A 453 0.22 5.41 -3.72
CA ARG A 453 0.14 4.31 -2.76
C ARG A 453 -0.07 4.84 -1.35
N SER A 454 -0.92 4.19 -0.57
CA SER A 454 -1.02 4.46 0.87
C SER A 454 0.28 4.06 1.58
N GLN A 455 0.68 4.83 2.58
CA GLN A 455 1.79 4.55 3.50
C GLN A 455 1.29 4.40 4.94
N GLY A 456 -0.04 4.39 5.16
CA GLY A 456 -0.68 4.41 6.48
C GLY A 456 -0.78 5.83 7.07
N GLY A 457 -1.70 6.01 8.02
CA GLY A 457 -1.90 7.29 8.74
C GLY A 457 -2.23 8.48 7.83
N GLY A 458 -3.03 8.25 6.77
CA GLY A 458 -3.41 9.27 5.78
C GLY A 458 -2.30 9.74 4.85
N LEU A 459 -1.05 9.26 5.01
CA LEU A 459 0.04 9.60 4.11
C LEU A 459 -0.02 8.71 2.85
N ARG A 460 0.03 9.34 1.69
CA ARG A 460 0.22 8.65 0.40
C ARG A 460 1.50 9.10 -0.27
N LYS A 461 2.02 8.26 -1.15
CA LYS A 461 3.23 8.55 -1.91
C LYS A 461 3.05 8.06 -3.35
N ILE A 462 3.44 8.88 -4.31
CA ILE A 462 3.51 8.48 -5.72
C ILE A 462 4.97 8.40 -6.15
N GLN A 463 5.36 7.33 -6.84
CA GLN A 463 6.72 7.18 -7.38
C GLN A 463 6.86 7.95 -8.70
N LEU A 464 8.09 8.27 -9.10
CA LEU A 464 8.34 9.11 -10.27
C LEU A 464 7.79 8.48 -11.55
N TYR A 465 7.95 7.16 -11.74
CA TYR A 465 7.43 6.45 -12.91
C TYR A 465 5.90 6.36 -12.93
N GLU A 466 5.26 6.31 -11.76
CA GLU A 466 3.79 6.36 -11.65
C GLU A 466 3.30 7.78 -11.94
N PHE A 467 4.02 8.79 -11.46
CA PHE A 467 3.69 10.20 -11.65
C PHE A 467 3.80 10.62 -13.12
N THR A 468 4.77 10.11 -13.87
CA THR A 468 4.87 10.36 -15.33
C THR A 468 3.69 9.79 -16.11
N GLU A 469 3.03 8.76 -15.57
CA GLU A 469 1.88 8.11 -16.18
C GLU A 469 0.53 8.65 -15.68
N VAL A 470 0.49 9.75 -14.93
CA VAL A 470 -0.77 10.38 -14.49
C VAL A 470 -1.48 10.98 -15.70
N PRO A 471 -2.70 10.52 -16.06
CA PRO A 471 -3.47 11.17 -17.11
C PRO A 471 -3.98 12.54 -16.66
N VAL A 472 -3.84 13.55 -17.51
CA VAL A 472 -4.40 14.89 -17.32
C VAL A 472 -5.07 15.39 -18.60
N MET A 473 -6.08 16.25 -18.47
CA MET A 473 -6.82 16.73 -19.63
C MET A 473 -5.91 17.59 -20.54
N LYS A 474 -5.91 17.32 -21.83
CA LYS A 474 -5.05 18.02 -22.80
C LYS A 474 -5.75 19.26 -23.37
N ILE A 475 -5.03 20.38 -23.47
CA ILE A 475 -5.59 21.67 -23.88
C ILE A 475 -6.20 21.61 -25.29
N ASP A 476 -5.58 20.88 -26.21
CA ASP A 476 -6.00 20.71 -27.60
C ASP A 476 -7.30 19.89 -27.75
N ALA A 477 -7.71 19.13 -26.73
CA ALA A 477 -9.01 18.47 -26.71
C ALA A 477 -10.17 19.39 -26.27
N LEU A 478 -9.87 20.53 -25.66
CA LEU A 478 -10.87 21.42 -25.08
C LEU A 478 -11.35 22.47 -26.08
N SER A 479 -12.58 22.95 -25.92
CA SER A 479 -13.05 24.07 -26.75
C SER A 479 -12.23 25.34 -26.48
N LYS A 480 -12.03 26.18 -27.50
CA LYS A 480 -11.32 27.48 -27.35
C LYS A 480 -11.94 28.35 -26.26
N SER A 481 -13.27 28.30 -26.09
CA SER A 481 -13.96 29.02 -25.02
C SER A 481 -13.63 28.46 -23.64
N ALA A 482 -13.50 27.14 -23.48
CA ALA A 482 -13.10 26.53 -22.21
C ALA A 482 -11.66 26.90 -21.87
N VAL A 483 -10.73 26.78 -22.84
CA VAL A 483 -9.32 27.17 -22.65
C VAL A 483 -9.19 28.63 -22.18
N ALA A 484 -9.89 29.57 -22.82
CA ALA A 484 -9.87 30.97 -22.42
C ALA A 484 -10.41 31.21 -20.99
N LYS A 485 -11.46 30.48 -20.59
CA LYS A 485 -12.01 30.55 -19.23
C LYS A 485 -11.09 29.92 -18.19
N LEU A 486 -10.49 28.76 -18.51
CA LEU A 486 -9.51 28.09 -17.66
C LEU A 486 -8.27 28.97 -17.43
N GLY A 487 -7.81 29.71 -18.44
CA GLY A 487 -6.71 30.65 -18.27
C GLY A 487 -7.01 31.75 -17.24
N LYS A 488 -8.23 32.29 -17.22
CA LYS A 488 -8.68 33.25 -16.20
C LYS A 488 -8.77 32.61 -14.82
N LEU A 489 -9.43 31.46 -14.72
CA LEU A 489 -9.55 30.72 -13.45
C LEU A 489 -8.18 30.30 -12.89
N GLY A 490 -7.24 29.94 -13.74
CA GLY A 490 -5.86 29.64 -13.34
C GLY A 490 -5.11 30.88 -12.84
N ALA A 491 -5.33 32.05 -13.45
CA ALA A 491 -4.81 33.32 -12.95
C ALA A 491 -5.35 33.64 -11.55
N ASP A 492 -6.67 33.45 -11.36
CA ASP A 492 -7.34 33.67 -10.07
C ASP A 492 -6.86 32.67 -9.02
N LEU A 493 -6.70 31.39 -9.40
CA LEU A 493 -6.21 30.31 -8.54
C LEU A 493 -4.79 30.58 -8.06
N LYS A 494 -3.93 31.14 -8.92
CA LYS A 494 -2.50 31.40 -8.63
C LYS A 494 -2.31 32.13 -7.30
N GLY A 495 -3.15 33.11 -7.00
CA GLY A 495 -3.08 33.92 -5.77
C GLY A 495 -3.78 33.32 -4.56
N GLN A 496 -4.52 32.21 -4.69
CA GLN A 496 -5.30 31.65 -3.59
C GLN A 496 -4.42 30.92 -2.59
N ASN A 497 -4.82 31.03 -1.32
CA ASN A 497 -4.19 30.28 -0.25
C ASN A 497 -4.63 28.80 -0.30
N ARG A 498 -3.66 27.90 -0.18
CA ARG A 498 -3.85 26.45 -0.31
C ARG A 498 -4.32 25.76 0.96
N TYR A 499 -4.32 26.45 2.10
CA TYR A 499 -4.46 25.86 3.43
C TYR A 499 -5.74 26.29 4.17
N ASN A 500 -6.38 27.37 3.77
CA ASN A 500 -7.58 27.90 4.43
C ASN A 500 -8.89 27.62 3.67
N GLY A 501 -8.81 27.09 2.43
CA GLY A 501 -9.96 26.73 1.61
C GLY A 501 -10.49 27.84 0.70
N ASP A 502 -9.77 28.96 0.55
CA ASP A 502 -10.13 30.07 -0.35
C ASP A 502 -10.19 29.62 -1.83
N ASP A 503 -9.48 28.56 -2.16
CA ASP A 503 -9.39 27.96 -3.49
C ASP A 503 -10.62 27.14 -3.90
N LYS A 504 -11.45 26.71 -2.95
CA LYS A 504 -12.55 25.75 -3.18
C LYS A 504 -13.54 26.20 -4.25
N GLU A 505 -13.93 27.47 -4.25
CA GLU A 505 -14.89 28.00 -5.23
C GLU A 505 -14.27 28.02 -6.64
N ILE A 506 -13.02 28.46 -6.75
CA ILE A 506 -12.30 28.51 -8.02
C ILE A 506 -12.10 27.11 -8.58
N ILE A 507 -11.69 26.15 -7.74
CA ILE A 507 -11.53 24.74 -8.14
C ILE A 507 -12.88 24.14 -8.57
N SER A 508 -13.96 24.42 -7.84
CA SER A 508 -15.31 23.99 -8.23
C SER A 508 -15.73 24.54 -9.61
N ASN A 509 -15.38 25.80 -9.91
CA ASN A 509 -15.64 26.40 -11.22
C ASN A 509 -14.77 25.80 -12.33
N ILE A 510 -13.50 25.47 -12.04
CA ILE A 510 -12.63 24.71 -12.95
C ILE A 510 -13.25 23.33 -13.23
N ASP A 511 -13.66 22.61 -12.19
CA ASP A 511 -14.22 21.27 -12.30
C ASP A 511 -15.52 21.25 -13.11
N LYS A 512 -16.44 22.20 -12.88
CA LYS A 512 -17.68 22.33 -13.68
C LYS A 512 -17.39 22.55 -15.17
N LEU A 513 -16.37 23.35 -15.48
CA LEU A 513 -15.99 23.63 -16.86
C LEU A 513 -15.37 22.39 -17.53
N LEU A 514 -14.48 21.68 -16.83
CA LEU A 514 -13.86 20.44 -17.33
C LEU A 514 -14.88 19.31 -17.43
N LEU A 515 -15.84 19.20 -16.51
CA LEU A 515 -16.94 18.23 -16.56
C LEU A 515 -17.80 18.43 -17.80
N ALA A 516 -18.14 19.67 -18.15
CA ALA A 516 -18.91 19.97 -19.34
C ALA A 516 -18.19 19.50 -20.63
N GLU A 517 -16.87 19.70 -20.72
CA GLU A 517 -16.08 19.19 -21.85
C GLU A 517 -15.94 17.66 -21.82
N TYR A 518 -15.68 17.08 -20.64
CA TYR A 518 -15.57 15.64 -20.45
C TYR A 518 -16.85 14.93 -20.85
N ASN A 519 -18.00 15.31 -20.28
CA ASN A 519 -19.29 14.68 -20.56
C ASN A 519 -19.69 14.81 -22.04
N ARG A 520 -19.37 15.94 -22.67
CA ARG A 520 -19.62 16.15 -24.09
C ARG A 520 -18.78 15.25 -25.00
N ILE A 521 -17.51 15.02 -24.66
CA ILE A 521 -16.57 14.29 -25.51
C ILE A 521 -16.58 12.78 -25.22
N ALA A 522 -16.66 12.40 -23.95
CA ALA A 522 -16.68 11.01 -23.50
C ALA A 522 -18.08 10.37 -23.57
N ASP A 523 -19.12 11.14 -23.94
CA ASP A 523 -20.53 10.71 -23.93
C ASP A 523 -20.94 10.06 -22.59
N HIS A 524 -20.62 10.76 -21.50
CA HIS A 524 -20.84 10.32 -20.12
C HIS A 524 -21.62 11.39 -19.34
N ASN A 525 -22.19 11.00 -18.20
CA ASN A 525 -22.93 11.91 -17.30
C ASN A 525 -22.33 11.90 -15.90
N VAL A 526 -21.05 12.26 -15.78
CA VAL A 526 -20.40 12.42 -14.47
C VAL A 526 -20.82 13.76 -13.88
N THR A 527 -21.19 13.77 -12.61
CA THR A 527 -21.57 15.00 -11.88
C THR A 527 -20.42 15.55 -11.04
N LEU A 528 -20.58 16.78 -10.54
CA LEU A 528 -19.61 17.34 -9.60
C LEU A 528 -19.61 16.56 -8.27
N GLU A 529 -20.78 16.10 -7.85
CA GLU A 529 -20.95 15.25 -6.68
C GLU A 529 -20.19 13.93 -6.82
N ASP A 530 -20.16 13.33 -8.02
CA ASP A 530 -19.40 12.10 -8.29
C ASP A 530 -17.89 12.33 -8.13
N LEU A 531 -17.36 13.42 -8.70
CA LEU A 531 -15.94 13.80 -8.53
C LEU A 531 -15.59 14.02 -7.07
N GLN A 532 -16.43 14.76 -6.34
CA GLN A 532 -16.19 15.05 -4.93
C GLN A 532 -16.30 13.80 -4.06
N ALA A 533 -17.25 12.92 -4.34
CA ALA A 533 -17.42 11.64 -3.65
C ALA A 533 -16.21 10.74 -3.90
N GLU A 534 -15.71 10.67 -5.13
CA GLU A 534 -14.52 9.89 -5.48
C GLU A 534 -13.26 10.45 -4.80
N LEU A 535 -13.04 11.76 -4.83
CA LEU A 535 -11.89 12.39 -4.18
C LEU A 535 -11.88 12.10 -2.67
N LYS A 536 -13.05 12.14 -2.01
CA LYS A 536 -13.21 11.79 -0.59
C LYS A 536 -12.82 10.34 -0.26
N ARG A 537 -12.89 9.40 -1.22
CA ARG A 537 -12.47 8.00 -1.00
C ARG A 537 -10.97 7.86 -0.75
N TYR A 538 -10.17 8.86 -1.14
CA TYR A 538 -8.70 8.80 -1.04
C TYR A 538 -8.13 9.67 0.08
N ILE A 539 -8.84 10.72 0.50
CA ILE A 539 -8.33 11.77 1.40
C ILE A 539 -8.81 11.56 2.87
N ASN A 540 -9.68 10.57 3.13
CA ASN A 540 -10.22 10.26 4.47
C ASN A 540 -9.57 9.07 5.16
#